data_AF-A0A813IL75-F1
#
_entry.id   AF-A0A813IL75-F1
#
_cell.length_a   1.000
_cell.length_b   1.000
_cell.length_c   1.000
_cell.angle_alpha   90.00
_cell.angle_beta   90.00
_cell.angle_gamma   90.00
#
_symmetry.space_group_name_H-M   'P 1'
#
loop_
_entity.id
_entity.type
_entity.pdbx_description
1 polymer ?
#
loop_
_entity_poly.entity_id
_entity_poly.type
_entity_poly.pdbx_seq_one_letter_code
_entity_poly.pdbx_strand_id
1 'polypeptide(L)'
;LHCVLVMNPNSQDFRKRLRELPAITSRCTIDWFQEWPEEALQAVAERLIPEALLETEAGDNPGASALGEQPMAEKEENKEQDVEPEGEGFPHMDFATRRAIMKALPAVHMAAGSVIKAAGRNGSCLPHRLRLQAAPPSSFLNLVRLFCGIFKRGTQEATAKRLVLEIGVRRLQEAKGHIESMQLTQKNKWPMMETMKAEVKVATAKLEAEKARADSTQRHVQKEEDAARKKEADCMEKEQEAEEDLKEGSTGLEGSLEALKRLQVAQIREVRAMTKPPPGVVLTMAAMCTVLDIPPVRKPGPVPGTTVEDFWAAAQGTLLKNPQKLLDDMLAFDKDQLSPETVKKIQPFLGREDFEPAQVRKSSVA
;
A
#
# COMPACT_ATOMS: atom_id res chain seq x y z
N LEU A 1 50.23 -1.58 -88.88
CA LEU A 1 49.76 -2.44 -87.76
C LEU A 1 50.87 -2.47 -86.71
N HIS A 2 50.63 -1.94 -85.51
CA HIS A 2 51.63 -1.94 -84.44
C HIS A 2 51.43 -3.20 -83.57
N CYS A 3 52.25 -4.23 -83.80
CA CYS A 3 52.26 -5.44 -82.97
C CYS A 3 53.28 -5.29 -81.83
N VAL A 4 52.86 -5.60 -80.62
CA VAL A 4 53.75 -5.70 -79.46
C VAL A 4 53.91 -7.17 -79.10
N LEU A 5 55.16 -7.64 -79.04
CA LEU A 5 55.51 -9.01 -78.67
C LEU A 5 56.12 -9.01 -77.28
N VAL A 6 55.52 -9.75 -76.34
CA VAL A 6 56.03 -9.89 -74.97
C VAL A 6 56.61 -11.29 -74.81
N MET A 7 57.91 -11.36 -74.52
CA MET A 7 58.65 -12.61 -74.41
C MET A 7 59.54 -12.58 -73.17
N ASN A 8 59.68 -13.69 -72.46
CA ASN A 8 60.60 -13.80 -71.34
C ASN A 8 61.99 -14.21 -71.85
N PRO A 9 63.04 -13.39 -71.66
CA PRO A 9 64.38 -13.68 -72.17
C PRO A 9 65.07 -14.86 -71.49
N ASN A 10 64.61 -15.24 -70.29
CA ASN A 10 65.10 -16.42 -69.57
C ASN A 10 64.46 -17.73 -70.07
N SER A 11 63.42 -17.65 -70.92
CA SER A 11 62.80 -18.85 -71.49
C SER A 11 63.72 -19.52 -72.51
N GLN A 12 63.79 -20.86 -72.49
CA GLN A 12 64.54 -21.63 -73.49
C GLN A 12 63.97 -21.44 -74.91
N ASP A 13 62.67 -21.15 -75.02
CA ASP A 13 62.00 -20.90 -76.30
C ASP A 13 62.37 -19.55 -76.92
N PHE A 14 62.87 -18.59 -76.13
CA PHE A 14 63.20 -17.26 -76.64
C PHE A 14 64.29 -17.34 -77.70
N ARG A 15 65.40 -18.05 -77.42
CA ARG A 15 66.50 -18.26 -78.37
C ARG A 15 66.10 -19.10 -79.57
N LYS A 16 65.13 -19.99 -79.42
CA LYS A 16 64.58 -20.78 -80.53
C LYS A 16 63.76 -19.89 -81.46
N ARG A 17 62.85 -19.08 -80.92
CA ARG A 17 62.00 -18.15 -81.67
C ARG A 17 62.80 -17.06 -82.38
N LEU A 18 63.87 -16.55 -81.77
CA LEU A 18 64.77 -15.57 -82.44
C LEU A 18 65.49 -16.16 -83.65
N ARG A 19 65.80 -17.47 -83.65
CA ARG A 19 66.42 -18.16 -84.80
C ARG A 19 65.40 -18.51 -85.88
N GLU A 20 64.18 -18.88 -85.48
CA GLU A 20 63.08 -19.20 -86.40
C GLU A 20 62.50 -17.96 -87.09
N LEU A 21 62.49 -16.80 -86.42
CA LEU A 21 61.86 -15.57 -86.89
C LEU A 21 62.83 -14.37 -86.87
N PRO A 22 63.69 -14.21 -87.90
CA PRO A 22 64.64 -13.10 -87.97
C PRO A 22 63.98 -11.71 -88.11
N ALA A 23 62.68 -11.67 -88.43
CA ALA A 23 61.90 -10.43 -88.45
C ALA A 23 61.82 -9.76 -87.06
N ILE A 24 61.90 -10.52 -85.97
CA ILE A 24 61.82 -10.01 -84.60
C ILE A 24 63.03 -9.11 -84.28
N THR A 25 64.23 -9.47 -84.72
CA THR A 25 65.44 -8.69 -84.46
C THR A 25 65.67 -7.57 -85.47
N SER A 26 65.22 -7.75 -86.72
CA SER A 26 65.46 -6.80 -87.80
C SER A 26 64.39 -5.70 -87.93
N ARG A 27 63.14 -5.97 -87.53
CA ARG A 27 62.00 -5.06 -87.74
C ARG A 27 61.28 -4.62 -86.46
N CYS A 28 61.62 -5.18 -85.31
CA CYS A 28 61.08 -4.73 -84.03
C CYS A 28 62.12 -3.92 -83.26
N THR A 29 61.66 -2.87 -82.58
CA THR A 29 62.44 -2.20 -81.53
C THR A 29 62.38 -3.05 -80.27
N ILE A 30 63.54 -3.44 -79.73
CA ILE A 30 63.61 -4.26 -78.53
C ILE A 30 63.69 -3.34 -77.32
N ASP A 31 62.67 -3.43 -76.46
CA ASP A 31 62.65 -2.79 -75.14
C ASP A 31 62.85 -3.86 -74.06
N TRP A 32 63.87 -3.67 -73.22
CA TRP A 32 64.28 -4.65 -72.22
C TRP A 32 63.73 -4.30 -70.85
N PHE A 33 62.75 -5.06 -70.39
CA PHE A 33 62.27 -4.99 -69.02
C PHE A 33 63.28 -5.65 -68.08
N GLN A 34 63.93 -4.83 -67.26
CA GLN A 34 64.79 -5.30 -66.18
C GLN A 34 63.96 -5.74 -64.97
N GLU A 35 64.63 -6.46 -64.06
CA GLU A 35 64.07 -6.71 -62.73
C GLU A 35 63.80 -5.38 -62.03
N TRP A 36 62.76 -5.32 -61.20
CA TRP A 36 62.39 -4.08 -60.52
C TRP A 36 63.51 -3.65 -59.55
N PRO A 37 64.03 -2.42 -59.66
CA PRO A 37 65.00 -1.89 -58.69
C PRO A 37 64.32 -1.67 -57.33
N GLU A 38 65.13 -1.56 -56.27
CA GLU A 38 64.63 -1.35 -54.92
C GLU A 38 63.75 -0.10 -54.80
N GLU A 39 64.12 0.98 -55.50
CA GLU A 39 63.34 2.23 -55.55
C GLU A 39 61.95 2.03 -56.14
N ALA A 40 61.81 1.22 -57.20
CA ALA A 40 60.53 0.90 -57.80
C ALA A 40 59.66 0.05 -56.86
N LEU A 41 60.28 -0.90 -56.14
CA LEU A 41 59.58 -1.70 -55.14
C LEU A 41 59.10 -0.85 -53.96
N GLN A 42 59.91 0.11 -53.50
CA GLN A 42 59.53 1.07 -52.45
C GLN A 42 58.35 1.95 -52.89
N ALA A 43 58.42 2.55 -54.09
CA ALA A 43 57.33 3.37 -54.62
C ALA A 43 56.02 2.58 -54.81
N VAL A 44 56.13 1.31 -55.23
CA VAL A 44 54.97 0.43 -55.34
C VAL A 44 54.42 0.05 -53.96
N ALA A 45 55.27 -0.19 -52.96
CA ALA A 45 54.83 -0.42 -51.58
C ALA A 45 54.09 0.80 -51.01
N GLU A 46 54.63 2.00 -51.19
CA GLU A 46 54.00 3.25 -50.75
C GLU A 46 52.63 3.48 -51.36
N ARG A 47 52.45 3.12 -52.63
CA ARG A 47 51.16 3.26 -53.32
C ARG A 47 50.15 2.17 -52.98
N LEU A 48 50.61 0.95 -52.70
CA LEU A 48 49.74 -0.20 -52.47
C LEU A 48 49.33 -0.38 -51.02
N ILE A 49 50.16 0.06 -50.08
CA ILE A 49 49.85 0.01 -48.66
C ILE A 49 49.03 1.26 -48.35
N PRO A 50 47.73 1.13 -48.04
CA PRO A 50 46.89 2.27 -47.74
C PRO A 50 47.47 3.04 -46.55
N GLU A 51 47.45 4.36 -46.63
CA GLU A 51 47.87 5.23 -45.55
C GLU A 51 47.07 4.93 -44.27
N ALA A 52 45.75 4.78 -44.38
CA ALA A 52 44.83 4.36 -43.31
C ALA A 52 45.07 2.94 -42.74
N LEU A 53 45.92 2.11 -43.37
CA LEU A 53 46.31 0.83 -42.79
C LEU A 53 47.45 1.01 -41.77
N LEU A 54 48.26 2.03 -41.96
CA LEU A 54 49.43 2.33 -41.13
C LEU A 54 49.20 3.56 -40.23
N GLU A 55 48.17 4.35 -40.53
CA GLU A 55 47.64 5.41 -39.69
C GLU A 55 46.48 4.84 -38.88
N THR A 56 46.66 4.82 -37.57
CA THR A 56 45.55 4.68 -36.62
C THR A 56 44.88 6.03 -36.54
N GLU A 57 43.70 6.17 -37.15
CA GLU A 57 42.92 7.42 -37.09
C GLU A 57 42.75 7.85 -35.63
N ALA A 58 43.14 9.10 -35.37
CA ALA A 58 42.74 9.85 -34.19
C ALA A 58 41.21 9.85 -34.14
N GLY A 59 40.66 9.77 -32.93
CA GLY A 59 39.25 9.49 -32.70
C GLY A 59 38.28 10.27 -33.58
N ASP A 60 37.36 9.55 -34.19
CA ASP A 60 35.96 9.93 -34.18
C ASP A 60 35.14 8.66 -34.33
N ASN A 61 34.16 8.53 -33.45
CA ASN A 61 33.24 7.40 -33.37
C ASN A 61 31.99 7.73 -34.22
N PRO A 62 31.71 7.09 -35.37
CA PRO A 62 30.43 7.20 -36.03
C PRO A 62 29.69 5.87 -35.86
N GLY A 63 29.04 5.65 -34.71
CA GLY A 63 28.21 4.45 -34.60
C GLY A 63 27.88 3.95 -33.20
N ALA A 64 27.43 4.83 -32.30
CA ALA A 64 26.71 4.41 -31.11
C ALA A 64 25.54 5.35 -30.79
N SER A 65 24.77 5.73 -31.82
CA SER A 65 23.39 6.22 -31.65
C SER A 65 22.45 5.27 -32.36
N ALA A 66 21.97 4.27 -31.64
CA ALA A 66 20.67 3.64 -31.86
C ALA A 66 20.48 2.55 -30.80
N LEU A 67 19.78 2.88 -29.72
CA LEU A 67 18.76 2.06 -29.05
C LEU A 67 18.04 2.99 -28.05
N GLY A 68 16.74 3.22 -28.32
CA GLY A 68 15.84 4.12 -27.60
C GLY A 68 15.59 3.73 -26.13
N GLU A 69 15.39 4.73 -25.26
CA GLU A 69 14.09 5.19 -24.70
C GLU A 69 13.51 4.20 -23.66
N GLN A 70 13.17 4.51 -22.40
CA GLN A 70 12.70 5.72 -21.67
C GLN A 70 12.62 5.36 -20.13
N PRO A 71 12.01 6.13 -19.18
CA PRO A 71 12.29 7.50 -18.73
C PRO A 71 12.36 7.66 -17.17
N MET A 72 12.82 8.85 -16.73
CA MET A 72 12.55 9.60 -15.48
C MET A 72 12.74 8.95 -14.08
N ALA A 73 13.73 9.47 -13.33
CA ALA A 73 13.56 9.84 -11.93
C ALA A 73 14.58 10.93 -11.54
N GLU A 74 14.06 12.01 -10.94
CA GLU A 74 14.79 13.13 -10.37
C GLU A 74 15.78 12.67 -9.29
N LYS A 75 17.03 13.18 -9.30
CA LYS A 75 17.55 14.06 -8.23
C LYS A 75 19.05 14.29 -8.30
N GLU A 76 19.36 15.53 -7.91
CA GLU A 76 20.57 16.01 -7.22
C GLU A 76 21.81 16.26 -8.08
N GLU A 77 22.00 17.56 -8.36
CA GLU A 77 23.29 18.21 -8.56
C GLU A 77 24.31 17.67 -7.55
N ASN A 78 25.27 16.90 -8.04
CA ASN A 78 26.54 16.80 -7.35
C ASN A 78 27.65 16.98 -8.37
N LYS A 79 28.44 18.00 -8.06
CA LYS A 79 29.60 18.52 -8.75
C LYS A 79 30.55 17.38 -9.15
N GLU A 80 30.41 16.90 -10.38
CA GLU A 80 31.40 16.06 -11.03
C GLU A 80 32.69 16.88 -11.12
N GLN A 81 33.66 16.53 -10.29
CA GLN A 81 35.04 16.86 -10.59
C GLN A 81 35.41 16.01 -11.79
N ASP A 82 35.47 16.67 -12.95
CA ASP A 82 36.14 16.18 -14.15
C ASP A 82 37.58 15.80 -13.80
N VAL A 83 37.79 14.56 -13.36
CA VAL A 83 39.08 13.91 -13.53
C VAL A 83 39.02 13.35 -14.94
N GLU A 84 39.39 14.18 -15.90
CA GLU A 84 39.69 13.70 -17.24
C GLU A 84 40.65 12.51 -17.09
N PRO A 85 40.32 11.34 -17.64
CA PRO A 85 41.34 10.33 -17.80
C PRO A 85 42.33 10.92 -18.80
N GLU A 86 43.51 11.31 -18.34
CA GLU A 86 44.69 11.43 -19.19
C GLU A 86 45.00 10.04 -19.75
N GLY A 87 44.16 9.61 -20.69
CA GLY A 87 44.43 8.51 -21.57
C GLY A 87 45.44 9.04 -22.57
N GLU A 88 46.72 8.78 -22.31
CA GLU A 88 47.75 8.87 -23.33
C GLU A 88 47.20 8.20 -24.59
N GLY A 89 46.92 9.03 -25.60
CA GLY A 89 46.45 8.57 -26.89
C GLY A 89 47.40 7.49 -27.41
N PHE A 90 46.83 6.52 -28.13
CA PHE A 90 47.54 5.37 -28.68
C PHE A 90 48.93 5.72 -29.18
N PRO A 91 49.94 4.83 -28.99
CA PRO A 91 51.19 4.98 -29.69
C PRO A 91 50.90 4.94 -31.19
N HIS A 92 50.84 6.14 -31.76
CA HIS A 92 50.81 6.39 -33.19
C HIS A 92 51.93 5.53 -33.78
N MET A 93 51.63 4.74 -34.82
CA MET A 93 52.68 3.96 -35.47
C MET A 93 53.73 4.97 -35.96
N ASP A 94 54.88 5.01 -35.29
CA ASP A 94 55.84 6.08 -35.49
C ASP A 94 56.22 6.16 -36.98
N PHE A 95 56.38 7.38 -37.50
CA PHE A 95 56.76 7.62 -38.88
C PHE A 95 58.04 6.84 -39.24
N ALA A 96 58.96 6.70 -38.28
CA ALA A 96 60.14 5.86 -38.42
C ALA A 96 59.81 4.37 -38.65
N THR A 97 58.80 3.83 -37.95
CA THR A 97 58.33 2.44 -38.08
C THR A 97 57.65 2.22 -39.43
N ARG A 98 56.78 3.16 -39.86
CA ARG A 98 56.17 3.15 -41.20
C ARG A 98 57.24 3.11 -42.28
N ARG A 99 58.23 4.01 -42.19
CA ARG A 99 59.36 4.05 -43.13
C ARG A 99 60.21 2.77 -43.09
N ALA A 100 60.41 2.17 -41.92
CA ALA A 100 61.14 0.92 -41.79
C ALA A 100 60.41 -0.24 -42.48
N ILE A 101 59.08 -0.35 -42.32
CA ILE A 101 58.25 -1.36 -43.01
C ILE A 101 58.32 -1.19 -44.53
N MET A 102 58.20 0.05 -45.02
CA MET A 102 58.28 0.35 -46.46
C MET A 102 59.62 -0.03 -47.07
N LYS A 103 60.73 0.02 -46.31
CA LYS A 103 62.06 -0.45 -46.74
C LYS A 103 62.25 -1.97 -46.58
N ALA A 104 61.68 -2.55 -45.52
CA ALA A 104 61.84 -3.97 -45.21
C ALA A 104 61.18 -4.88 -46.24
N LEU A 105 59.98 -4.52 -46.73
CA LEU A 105 59.23 -5.34 -47.69
C LEU A 105 60.00 -5.55 -49.02
N PRO A 106 60.53 -4.50 -49.68
CA PRO A 106 61.43 -4.64 -50.82
C PRO A 106 62.69 -5.45 -50.51
N ALA A 107 63.33 -5.20 -49.37
CA ALA A 107 64.55 -5.91 -48.97
C ALA A 107 64.32 -7.42 -48.82
N VAL A 108 63.20 -7.83 -48.21
CA VAL A 108 62.80 -9.25 -48.09
C VAL A 108 62.57 -9.88 -49.47
N HIS A 109 61.91 -9.17 -50.37
CA HIS A 109 61.67 -9.66 -51.73
C HIS A 109 62.97 -9.85 -52.53
N MET A 110 63.88 -8.88 -52.45
CA MET A 110 65.19 -8.93 -53.11
C MET A 110 66.10 -10.00 -52.51
N ALA A 111 66.09 -10.18 -51.19
CA ALA A 111 66.80 -11.25 -50.50
C ALA A 111 66.27 -12.64 -50.91
N ALA A 112 64.95 -12.81 -51.00
CA ALA A 112 64.37 -14.04 -51.51
C ALA A 112 64.82 -14.32 -52.96
N GLY A 113 64.85 -13.29 -53.82
CA GLY A 113 65.37 -13.40 -55.19
C GLY A 113 66.86 -13.79 -55.25
N SER A 114 67.70 -13.20 -54.39
CA SER A 114 69.14 -13.50 -54.35
C SER A 114 69.41 -14.93 -53.89
N VAL A 115 68.66 -15.42 -52.89
CA VAL A 115 68.73 -16.81 -52.39
C VAL A 115 68.32 -17.80 -53.48
N ILE A 116 67.21 -17.54 -54.19
CA ILE A 116 66.75 -18.40 -55.31
C ILE A 116 67.82 -18.46 -56.41
N LYS A 117 68.43 -17.33 -56.77
CA LYS A 117 69.52 -17.26 -57.76
C LYS A 117 70.79 -17.97 -57.30
N ALA A 118 71.13 -17.91 -56.01
CA ALA A 118 72.30 -18.60 -55.44
C ALA A 118 72.08 -20.12 -55.41
N ALA A 119 70.89 -20.56 -54.97
CA ALA A 119 70.51 -21.97 -54.95
C ALA A 119 70.48 -22.60 -56.35
N GLY A 120 70.05 -21.84 -57.37
CA GLY A 120 70.11 -22.27 -58.78
C GLY A 120 71.52 -22.44 -59.33
N ARG A 121 72.50 -21.68 -58.83
CA ARG A 121 73.93 -21.78 -59.22
C ARG A 121 74.62 -22.97 -58.56
N ASN A 122 74.25 -23.31 -57.34
CA ASN A 122 74.87 -24.38 -56.54
C ASN A 122 74.36 -25.80 -56.88
N GLY A 123 73.67 -25.99 -58.01
CA GLY A 123 73.21 -27.31 -58.46
C GLY A 123 72.07 -27.93 -57.65
N SER A 124 71.49 -27.21 -56.68
CA SER A 124 70.33 -27.71 -55.93
C SER A 124 69.17 -28.02 -56.88
N CYS A 125 68.47 -29.14 -56.68
CA CYS A 125 67.34 -29.59 -57.51
C CYS A 125 66.09 -28.73 -57.28
N LEU A 126 66.20 -27.41 -57.47
CA LEU A 126 65.04 -26.54 -57.57
C LEU A 126 64.29 -26.89 -58.85
N PRO A 127 62.96 -27.09 -58.79
CA PRO A 127 62.17 -27.37 -59.97
C PRO A 127 62.34 -26.24 -60.99
N HIS A 128 62.30 -26.59 -62.27
CA HIS A 128 62.57 -25.68 -63.40
C HIS A 128 61.79 -24.35 -63.30
N ARG A 129 60.57 -24.39 -62.75
CA ARG A 129 59.70 -23.23 -62.48
C ARG A 129 60.31 -22.19 -61.54
N LEU A 130 61.05 -22.61 -60.51
CA LEU A 130 61.66 -21.71 -59.51
C LEU A 130 62.96 -21.07 -60.01
N ARG A 131 63.67 -21.71 -60.96
CA ARG A 131 64.90 -21.17 -61.55
C ARG A 131 64.65 -20.07 -62.59
N LEU A 132 63.53 -20.15 -63.31
CA LEU A 132 63.16 -19.20 -64.37
C LEU A 132 62.39 -17.96 -63.86
N GLN A 133 61.96 -17.98 -62.60
CA GLN A 133 61.12 -16.98 -61.96
C GLN A 133 61.74 -16.50 -60.64
N ALA A 134 63.01 -16.08 -60.67
CA ALA A 134 63.60 -15.44 -59.50
C ALA A 134 62.83 -14.14 -59.22
N ALA A 135 61.96 -14.16 -58.22
CA ALA A 135 61.25 -13.01 -57.68
C ALA A 135 60.55 -12.11 -58.73
N PRO A 136 59.52 -12.60 -59.45
CA PRO A 136 58.74 -11.75 -60.34
C PRO A 136 57.98 -10.67 -59.54
N PRO A 137 57.67 -9.50 -60.14
CA PRO A 137 56.90 -8.45 -59.49
C PRO A 137 55.57 -8.92 -58.90
N SER A 138 54.92 -9.91 -59.53
CA SER A 138 53.69 -10.52 -59.01
C SER A 138 53.85 -11.16 -57.62
N SER A 139 55.04 -11.70 -57.31
CA SER A 139 55.36 -12.24 -55.99
C SER A 139 55.45 -11.13 -54.94
N PHE A 140 56.05 -9.99 -55.30
CA PHE A 140 56.07 -8.80 -54.44
C PHE A 140 54.66 -8.26 -54.15
N LEU A 141 53.82 -8.15 -55.16
CA LEU A 141 52.42 -7.71 -54.99
C LEU A 141 51.64 -8.64 -54.05
N ASN A 142 51.88 -9.96 -54.16
CA ASN A 142 51.28 -10.92 -53.24
C ASN A 142 51.83 -10.79 -51.82
N LEU A 143 53.13 -10.56 -51.65
CA LEU A 143 53.75 -10.28 -50.36
C LEU A 143 53.10 -9.06 -49.69
N VAL A 144 52.95 -7.96 -50.43
CA VAL A 144 52.30 -6.73 -49.92
C VAL A 144 50.85 -6.97 -49.54
N ARG A 145 50.07 -7.69 -50.37
CA ARG A 145 48.68 -8.06 -50.05
C ARG A 145 48.57 -8.94 -48.80
N LEU A 146 49.46 -9.92 -48.67
CA LEU A 146 49.50 -10.81 -47.50
C LEU A 146 49.87 -10.03 -46.23
N PHE A 147 50.88 -9.17 -46.31
CA PHE A 147 51.26 -8.27 -45.22
C PHE A 147 50.05 -7.44 -44.79
N CYS A 148 49.37 -6.78 -45.74
CA CYS A 148 48.21 -5.96 -45.43
C CYS A 148 47.08 -6.77 -44.79
N GLY A 149 46.79 -7.97 -45.30
CA GLY A 149 45.72 -8.82 -44.76
C GLY A 149 46.01 -9.34 -43.35
N ILE A 150 47.26 -9.74 -43.08
CA ILE A 150 47.69 -10.20 -41.76
C ILE A 150 47.70 -9.03 -40.77
N PHE A 151 48.21 -7.87 -41.19
CA PHE A 151 48.27 -6.68 -40.34
C PHE A 151 46.87 -6.19 -39.96
N LYS A 152 45.92 -6.11 -40.90
CA LYS A 152 44.50 -5.78 -40.62
C LYS A 152 43.88 -6.73 -39.61
N ARG A 153 44.10 -8.04 -39.78
CA ARG A 153 43.51 -9.04 -38.89
C ARG A 153 44.11 -8.95 -37.48
N GLY A 154 45.44 -8.84 -37.39
CA GLY A 154 46.14 -8.75 -36.11
C GLY A 154 45.77 -7.49 -35.34
N THR A 155 45.65 -6.35 -36.02
CA THR A 155 45.21 -5.09 -35.41
C THR A 155 43.76 -5.18 -34.93
N GLN A 156 42.83 -5.70 -35.74
CA GLN A 156 41.43 -5.90 -35.36
C GLN A 156 41.26 -6.81 -34.13
N GLU A 157 42.01 -7.91 -34.07
CA GLU A 157 41.97 -8.82 -32.93
C GLU A 157 42.50 -8.17 -31.65
N ALA A 158 43.61 -7.42 -31.76
CA ALA A 158 44.19 -6.69 -30.65
C ALA A 158 43.25 -5.57 -30.16
N THR A 159 42.63 -4.82 -31.08
CA THR A 159 41.67 -3.76 -30.73
C THR A 159 40.42 -4.32 -30.08
N ALA A 160 39.91 -5.47 -30.54
CA ALA A 160 38.76 -6.13 -29.93
C ALA A 160 39.06 -6.59 -28.50
N LYS A 161 40.22 -7.23 -28.28
CA LYS A 161 40.67 -7.65 -26.93
C LYS A 161 40.83 -6.45 -26.00
N ARG A 162 41.41 -5.36 -26.51
CA ARG A 162 41.56 -4.11 -25.77
C ARG A 162 40.22 -3.54 -25.35
N LEU A 163 39.27 -3.41 -26.28
CA LEU A 163 37.93 -2.87 -26.00
C LEU A 163 37.23 -3.66 -24.88
N VAL A 164 37.33 -4.99 -24.92
CA VAL A 164 36.76 -5.85 -23.88
C VAL A 164 37.40 -5.59 -22.51
N LEU A 165 38.73 -5.45 -22.46
CA LEU A 165 39.44 -5.14 -21.21
C LEU A 165 39.09 -3.74 -20.70
N GLU A 166 39.00 -2.76 -21.58
CA GLU A 166 38.67 -1.37 -21.24
C GLU A 166 37.26 -1.27 -20.64
N ILE A 167 36.28 -1.94 -21.24
CA ILE A 167 34.93 -2.08 -20.68
C ILE A 167 34.96 -2.80 -19.32
N GLY A 168 35.77 -3.85 -19.20
CA GLY A 168 35.93 -4.60 -17.95
C GLY A 168 36.50 -3.73 -16.82
N VAL A 169 37.57 -2.98 -17.10
CA VAL A 169 38.19 -2.05 -16.14
C VAL A 169 37.21 -0.98 -15.70
N ARG A 170 36.49 -0.37 -16.65
CA ARG A 170 35.46 0.62 -16.34
C ARG A 170 34.40 0.07 -15.38
N ARG A 171 33.86 -1.13 -15.68
CA ARG A 171 32.87 -1.78 -14.81
C ARG A 171 33.41 -2.10 -13.41
N LEU A 172 34.67 -2.49 -13.31
CA LEU A 172 35.31 -2.73 -12.01
C LEU A 172 35.48 -1.45 -11.20
N GLN A 173 35.80 -0.33 -11.85
CA GLN A 173 35.87 0.99 -11.20
C GLN A 173 34.50 1.45 -10.70
N GLU A 174 33.45 1.30 -11.52
CA GLU A 174 32.07 1.59 -11.13
C GLU A 174 31.62 0.73 -9.94
N ALA A 175 31.87 -0.59 -9.99
CA ALA A 175 31.55 -1.51 -8.91
C ALA A 175 32.31 -1.17 -7.62
N LYS A 176 33.59 -0.78 -7.73
CA LYS A 176 34.38 -0.29 -6.59
C LYS A 176 33.72 0.93 -5.96
N GLY A 177 33.34 1.93 -6.75
CA GLY A 177 32.64 3.13 -6.26
C GLY A 177 31.31 2.80 -5.55
N HIS A 178 30.52 1.88 -6.10
CA HIS A 178 29.28 1.41 -5.45
C HIS A 178 29.53 0.72 -4.10
N ILE A 179 30.56 -0.13 -4.01
CA ILE A 179 30.93 -0.81 -2.76
C ILE A 179 31.37 0.21 -1.71
N GLU A 180 32.18 1.21 -2.08
CA GLU A 180 32.63 2.28 -1.18
C GLU A 180 31.43 3.08 -0.63
N SER A 181 30.50 3.49 -1.50
CA SER A 181 29.26 4.17 -1.11
C SER A 181 28.37 3.32 -0.18
N MET A 182 28.22 2.04 -0.49
CA MET A 182 27.45 1.11 0.34
C MET A 182 28.09 0.91 1.72
N GLN A 183 29.41 0.75 1.78
CA GLN A 183 30.14 0.62 3.05
C GLN A 183 30.00 1.88 3.91
N LEU A 184 30.05 3.07 3.30
CA LEU A 184 29.80 4.32 4.01
C LEU A 184 28.37 4.38 4.55
N THR A 185 27.39 4.00 3.72
CA THR A 185 25.97 3.94 4.13
C THR A 185 25.76 2.96 5.28
N GLN A 186 26.38 1.78 5.25
CA GLN A 186 26.30 0.81 6.34
C GLN A 186 26.89 1.36 7.64
N LYS A 187 28.08 1.98 7.57
CA LYS A 187 28.71 2.63 8.73
C LYS A 187 27.83 3.73 9.33
N ASN A 188 27.19 4.54 8.47
CA ASN A 188 26.31 5.63 8.93
C ASN A 188 24.97 5.13 9.48
N LYS A 189 24.43 4.01 8.98
CA LYS A 189 23.16 3.44 9.45
C LYS A 189 23.29 2.65 10.76
N TRP A 190 24.45 2.06 11.05
CA TRP A 190 24.72 1.36 12.31
C TRP A 190 24.36 2.16 13.56
N PRO A 191 24.89 3.39 13.76
CA PRO A 191 24.57 4.17 14.96
C PRO A 191 23.09 4.56 15.01
N MET A 192 22.47 4.87 13.86
CA MET A 192 21.04 5.17 13.79
C MET A 192 20.17 3.98 14.23
N MET A 193 20.55 2.75 13.91
CA MET A 193 19.84 1.56 14.37
C MET A 193 19.97 1.37 15.88
N GLU A 194 21.12 1.73 16.46
CA GLU A 194 21.33 1.67 17.91
C GLU A 194 20.52 2.74 18.65
N THR A 195 20.47 3.98 18.13
CA THR A 195 19.62 5.03 18.69
C THR A 195 18.15 4.66 18.58
N MET A 196 17.70 4.18 17.41
CA MET A 196 16.31 3.73 17.22
C MET A 196 15.96 2.55 18.12
N LYS A 197 16.86 1.57 18.32
CA LYS A 197 16.64 0.48 19.29
C LYS A 197 16.49 1.01 20.71
N ALA A 198 17.29 2.00 21.11
CA ALA A 198 17.18 2.63 22.42
C ALA A 198 15.84 3.39 22.56
N GLU A 199 15.44 4.15 21.54
CA GLU A 199 14.16 4.87 21.52
C GLU A 199 12.95 3.93 21.58
N VAL A 200 12.96 2.85 20.78
CA VAL A 200 11.90 1.83 20.82
C VAL A 200 11.80 1.20 22.20
N LYS A 201 12.93 0.85 22.84
CA LYS A 201 12.93 0.32 24.22
C LYS A 201 12.32 1.30 25.22
N VAL A 202 12.61 2.58 25.09
CA VAL A 202 12.03 3.63 25.94
C VAL A 202 10.53 3.77 25.66
N ALA A 203 10.12 3.75 24.39
CA ALA A 203 8.72 3.85 24.00
C ALA A 203 7.90 2.64 24.47
N THR A 204 8.43 1.42 24.37
CA THR A 204 7.76 0.22 24.88
C THR A 204 7.58 0.26 26.39
N ALA A 205 8.61 0.69 27.13
CA ALA A 205 8.51 0.84 28.59
C ALA A 205 7.47 1.90 29.00
N LYS A 206 7.38 3.03 28.29
CA LYS A 206 6.34 4.04 28.51
C LYS A 206 4.95 3.48 28.25
N LEU A 207 4.78 2.77 27.14
CA LEU A 207 3.50 2.19 26.74
C LEU A 207 3.03 1.10 27.72
N GLU A 208 3.92 0.27 28.23
CA GLU A 208 3.60 -0.70 29.29
C GLU A 208 3.18 -0.01 30.58
N ALA A 209 3.89 1.06 30.98
CA ALA A 209 3.53 1.84 32.17
C ALA A 209 2.17 2.54 32.03
N GLU A 210 1.87 3.11 30.86
CA GLU A 210 0.57 3.73 30.57
C GLU A 210 -0.55 2.70 30.51
N LYS A 211 -0.33 1.54 29.90
CA LYS A 211 -1.29 0.42 29.91
C LYS A 211 -1.59 -0.04 31.34
N ALA A 212 -0.57 -0.22 32.19
CA ALA A 212 -0.81 -0.61 33.58
C ALA A 212 -1.64 0.42 34.36
N ARG A 213 -1.44 1.73 34.12
CA ARG A 213 -2.26 2.80 34.70
C ARG A 213 -3.70 2.79 34.15
N ALA A 214 -3.85 2.60 32.84
CA ALA A 214 -5.15 2.50 32.18
C ALA A 214 -5.94 1.30 32.69
N ASP A 215 -5.31 0.11 32.80
CA ASP A 215 -5.93 -1.11 33.33
C ASP A 215 -6.36 -0.93 34.79
N SER A 216 -5.54 -0.28 35.61
CA SER A 216 -5.89 0.04 37.01
C SER A 216 -7.11 0.96 37.09
N THR A 217 -7.16 1.99 36.24
CA THR A 217 -8.27 2.95 36.19
C THR A 217 -9.54 2.29 35.66
N GLN A 218 -9.43 1.48 34.61
CA GLN A 218 -10.53 0.71 34.05
C GLN A 218 -11.15 -0.24 35.09
N ARG A 219 -10.32 -0.93 35.90
CA ARG A 219 -10.82 -1.76 37.00
C ARG A 219 -11.56 -0.97 38.07
N HIS A 220 -11.16 0.28 38.31
CA HIS A 220 -11.87 1.16 39.26
C HIS A 220 -13.22 1.56 38.70
N VAL A 221 -13.24 2.06 37.46
CA VAL A 221 -14.46 2.49 36.77
C VAL A 221 -15.45 1.34 36.64
N GLN A 222 -15.01 0.13 36.25
CA GLN A 222 -15.89 -1.04 36.17
C GLN A 222 -16.56 -1.38 37.51
N LYS A 223 -15.83 -1.29 38.63
CA LYS A 223 -16.40 -1.52 39.97
C LYS A 223 -17.45 -0.45 40.31
N GLU A 224 -17.19 0.80 39.96
CA GLU A 224 -18.13 1.90 40.18
C GLU A 224 -19.37 1.79 39.28
N GLU A 225 -19.19 1.41 38.01
CA GLU A 225 -20.26 1.14 37.06
C GLU A 225 -21.15 -0.03 37.51
N ASP A 226 -20.56 -1.14 37.96
CA ASP A 226 -21.31 -2.28 38.51
C ASP A 226 -22.11 -1.88 39.77
N ALA A 227 -21.54 -1.04 40.63
CA ALA A 227 -22.22 -0.53 41.81
C ALA A 227 -23.37 0.44 41.45
N ALA A 228 -23.17 1.28 40.44
CA ALA A 228 -24.20 2.18 39.92
C ALA A 228 -25.34 1.40 39.27
N ARG A 229 -25.05 0.40 38.43
CA ARG A 229 -26.05 -0.47 37.79
C ARG A 229 -26.91 -1.24 38.79
N LYS A 230 -26.32 -1.73 39.89
CA LYS A 230 -27.09 -2.36 40.97
C LYS A 230 -28.07 -1.38 41.60
N LYS A 231 -27.62 -0.17 41.94
CA LYS A 231 -28.49 0.88 42.49
C LYS A 231 -29.58 1.30 41.53
N GLU A 232 -29.28 1.37 40.24
CA GLU A 232 -30.26 1.63 39.18
C GLU A 232 -31.31 0.52 39.11
N ALA A 233 -30.89 -0.75 39.09
CA ALA A 233 -31.80 -1.90 39.11
C ALA A 233 -32.68 -1.92 40.37
N ASP A 234 -32.11 -1.69 41.56
CA ASP A 234 -32.85 -1.62 42.83
C ASP A 234 -33.87 -0.46 42.84
N CYS A 235 -33.57 0.65 42.15
CA CYS A 235 -34.49 1.78 42.02
C CYS A 235 -35.62 1.47 41.04
N MET A 236 -35.29 0.87 39.90
CA MET A 236 -36.27 0.44 38.89
C MET A 236 -37.23 -0.62 39.44
N GLU A 237 -36.74 -1.57 40.25
CA GLU A 237 -37.60 -2.58 40.89
C GLU A 237 -38.62 -1.93 41.83
N LYS A 238 -38.19 -0.97 42.66
CA LYS A 238 -39.09 -0.23 43.56
C LYS A 238 -40.07 0.68 42.83
N GLU A 239 -39.63 1.27 41.71
CA GLU A 239 -40.50 2.06 40.86
C GLU A 239 -41.58 1.18 40.23
N GLN A 240 -41.21 0.00 39.70
CA GLN A 240 -42.16 -0.96 39.15
C GLN A 240 -43.15 -1.49 40.22
N GLU A 241 -42.67 -1.84 41.42
CA GLU A 241 -43.52 -2.25 42.54
C GLU A 241 -44.54 -1.15 42.88
N ALA A 242 -44.10 0.10 42.99
CA ALA A 242 -44.98 1.23 43.27
C ALA A 242 -45.98 1.52 42.12
N GLU A 243 -45.57 1.36 40.86
CA GLU A 243 -46.44 1.50 39.69
C GLU A 243 -47.49 0.38 39.62
N GLU A 244 -47.13 -0.85 39.98
CA GLU A 244 -48.07 -1.98 40.05
C GLU A 244 -49.13 -1.74 41.15
N ASP A 245 -48.72 -1.35 42.35
CA ASP A 245 -49.64 -1.00 43.45
C ASP A 245 -50.59 0.15 43.07
N LEU A 246 -50.05 1.19 42.42
CA LEU A 246 -50.85 2.30 41.91
C LEU A 246 -51.88 1.81 40.88
N LYS A 247 -51.47 0.91 39.98
CA LYS A 247 -52.33 0.36 38.95
C LYS A 247 -53.45 -0.47 39.55
N GLU A 248 -53.16 -1.36 40.51
CA GLU A 248 -54.18 -2.13 41.23
C GLU A 248 -55.20 -1.20 41.89
N GLY A 249 -54.74 -0.21 42.64
CA GLY A 249 -55.61 0.79 43.26
C GLY A 249 -56.46 1.57 42.25
N SER A 250 -55.89 1.94 41.11
CA SER A 250 -56.61 2.66 40.04
C SER A 250 -57.72 1.82 39.40
N THR A 251 -57.49 0.53 39.16
CA THR A 251 -58.50 -0.36 38.56
C THR A 251 -59.69 -0.61 39.50
N GLY A 252 -59.44 -0.78 40.80
CA GLY A 252 -60.52 -0.91 41.79
C GLY A 252 -61.36 0.36 41.90
N LEU A 253 -60.71 1.53 41.81
CA LEU A 253 -61.39 2.81 41.78
C LEU A 253 -62.23 3.00 40.50
N GLU A 254 -61.69 2.68 39.33
CA GLU A 254 -62.41 2.77 38.06
C GLU A 254 -63.65 1.88 38.06
N GLY A 255 -63.53 0.64 38.55
CA GLY A 255 -64.68 -0.25 38.73
C GLY A 255 -65.76 0.32 39.66
N SER A 256 -65.35 1.02 40.72
CA SER A 256 -66.27 1.69 41.65
C SER A 256 -66.95 2.91 41.01
N LEU A 257 -66.23 3.70 40.21
CA LEU A 257 -66.79 4.82 39.46
C LEU A 257 -67.79 4.36 38.39
N GLU A 258 -67.52 3.23 37.73
CA GLU A 258 -68.48 2.63 36.79
C GLU A 258 -69.75 2.16 37.48
N ALA A 259 -69.63 1.53 38.66
CA ALA A 259 -70.78 1.11 39.45
C ALA A 259 -71.63 2.32 39.88
N LEU A 260 -71.00 3.40 40.32
CA LEU A 260 -71.67 4.65 40.70
C LEU A 260 -72.43 5.29 39.52
N LYS A 261 -71.85 5.30 38.32
CA LYS A 261 -72.51 5.81 37.09
C LYS A 261 -73.75 5.00 36.69
N ARG A 262 -73.85 3.74 37.12
CA ARG A 262 -75.01 2.86 36.84
C ARG A 262 -76.12 3.00 37.89
N LEU A 263 -75.85 3.66 39.02
CA LEU A 263 -76.78 3.84 40.12
C LEU A 263 -77.92 4.80 39.72
N GLN A 264 -79.16 4.39 39.96
CA GLN A 264 -80.33 5.17 39.58
C GLN A 264 -80.87 6.00 40.74
N VAL A 265 -81.33 7.22 40.44
CA VAL A 265 -81.96 8.14 41.41
C VAL A 265 -83.16 7.50 42.14
N ALA A 266 -83.86 6.57 41.49
CA ALA A 266 -84.97 5.82 42.08
C ALA A 266 -84.52 4.97 43.28
N GLN A 267 -83.37 4.29 43.17
CA GLN A 267 -82.87 3.38 44.21
C GLN A 267 -82.45 4.15 45.47
N ILE A 268 -81.91 5.36 45.31
CA ILE A 268 -81.58 6.25 46.45
C ILE A 268 -82.86 6.76 47.16
N ARG A 269 -83.94 7.01 46.40
CA ARG A 269 -85.24 7.39 46.98
C ARG A 269 -85.84 6.26 47.82
N GLU A 270 -85.65 5.00 47.41
CA GLU A 270 -86.09 3.83 48.17
C GLU A 270 -85.37 3.72 49.51
N VAL A 271 -84.04 3.88 49.52
CA VAL A 271 -83.24 3.88 50.76
C VAL A 271 -83.72 4.97 51.73
N ARG A 272 -83.99 6.19 51.24
CA ARG A 272 -84.49 7.28 52.09
C ARG A 272 -85.86 6.99 52.71
N ALA A 273 -86.73 6.28 51.99
CA ALA A 273 -88.09 5.97 52.43
C ALA A 273 -88.14 4.88 53.53
N MET A 274 -87.02 4.21 53.82
CA MET A 274 -86.93 3.20 54.87
C MET A 274 -87.05 3.83 56.26
N THR A 275 -88.09 3.45 57.02
CA THR A 275 -88.31 3.93 58.40
C THR A 275 -87.41 3.21 59.42
N LYS A 276 -87.00 1.98 59.14
CA LYS A 276 -86.03 1.19 59.92
C LYS A 276 -85.11 0.40 58.97
N PRO A 277 -83.95 0.96 58.58
CA PRO A 277 -83.07 0.33 57.58
C PRO A 277 -82.37 -0.94 58.09
N PRO A 278 -82.03 -1.89 57.20
CA PRO A 278 -81.16 -3.02 57.51
C PRO A 278 -79.76 -2.58 57.99
N PRO A 279 -79.04 -3.40 58.77
CA PRO A 279 -77.74 -3.04 59.33
C PRO A 279 -76.68 -2.68 58.26
N GLY A 280 -76.66 -3.35 57.10
CA GLY A 280 -75.74 -3.03 56.00
C GLY A 280 -75.97 -1.64 55.37
N VAL A 281 -77.22 -1.17 55.37
CA VAL A 281 -77.60 0.17 54.85
C VAL A 281 -77.20 1.26 55.86
N VAL A 282 -77.30 0.98 57.16
CA VAL A 282 -76.84 1.89 58.21
C VAL A 282 -75.32 2.05 58.18
N LEU A 283 -74.58 0.95 57.98
CA LEU A 283 -73.12 0.96 57.91
C LEU A 283 -72.60 1.71 56.68
N THR A 284 -73.25 1.57 55.51
CA THR A 284 -72.88 2.29 54.28
C THR A 284 -73.14 3.77 54.38
N MET A 285 -74.29 4.17 54.94
CA MET A 285 -74.56 5.57 55.18
C MET A 285 -73.65 6.16 56.26
N ALA A 286 -73.25 5.38 57.27
CA ALA A 286 -72.26 5.82 58.26
C ALA A 286 -70.87 6.04 57.63
N ALA A 287 -70.40 5.10 56.81
CA ALA A 287 -69.14 5.25 56.06
C ALA A 287 -69.20 6.42 55.06
N MET A 288 -70.35 6.67 54.44
CA MET A 288 -70.53 7.81 53.53
C MET A 288 -70.54 9.15 54.27
N CYS A 289 -71.21 9.23 55.43
CA CYS A 289 -71.17 10.41 56.29
C CYS A 289 -69.76 10.72 56.79
N THR A 290 -68.92 9.70 57.03
CA THR A 290 -67.52 9.93 57.43
C THR A 290 -66.63 10.34 56.27
N VAL A 291 -66.88 9.86 55.04
CA VAL A 291 -66.15 10.29 53.81
C VAL A 291 -66.48 11.73 53.41
N LEU A 292 -67.75 12.14 53.52
CA LEU A 292 -68.24 13.47 53.14
C LEU A 292 -68.22 14.48 54.30
N ASP A 293 -67.56 14.14 55.42
CA ASP A 293 -67.41 14.97 56.62
C ASP A 293 -68.73 15.53 57.20
N ILE A 294 -69.76 14.68 57.29
CA ILE A 294 -71.06 15.04 57.86
C ILE A 294 -71.15 14.59 59.32
N PRO A 295 -71.40 15.51 60.27
CA PRO A 295 -71.47 15.18 61.69
C PRO A 295 -72.71 14.32 62.02
N PRO A 296 -72.58 13.32 62.90
CA PRO A 296 -73.70 12.48 63.32
C PRO A 296 -74.73 13.26 64.15
N VAL A 297 -76.00 12.87 64.06
CA VAL A 297 -77.06 13.41 64.90
C VAL A 297 -77.07 12.66 66.22
N ARG A 298 -77.04 13.38 67.33
CA ARG A 298 -77.03 12.79 68.68
C ARG A 298 -78.43 12.48 69.15
N LYS A 299 -78.73 11.20 69.43
CA LYS A 299 -80.00 10.76 70.02
C LYS A 299 -79.79 10.12 71.41
N PRO A 300 -80.81 10.18 72.29
CA PRO A 300 -80.79 9.43 73.54
C PRO A 300 -80.69 7.93 73.27
N GLY A 301 -79.70 7.26 73.87
CA GLY A 301 -79.45 5.84 73.69
C GLY A 301 -80.46 4.93 74.41
N PRO A 302 -80.36 3.60 74.22
CA PRO A 302 -81.24 2.62 74.86
C PRO A 302 -81.09 2.55 76.39
N VAL A 303 -80.02 3.13 76.93
CA VAL A 303 -79.71 3.20 78.36
C VAL A 303 -79.87 4.67 78.80
N PRO A 304 -80.60 4.98 79.87
CA PRO A 304 -80.77 6.35 80.34
C PRO A 304 -79.40 6.95 80.69
N GLY A 305 -78.97 7.97 79.91
CA GLY A 305 -77.71 8.69 80.10
C GLY A 305 -76.63 8.46 79.04
N THR A 306 -76.78 7.53 78.09
CA THR A 306 -75.83 7.38 76.98
C THR A 306 -76.31 8.09 75.71
N THR A 307 -75.39 8.70 74.95
CA THR A 307 -75.67 9.38 73.67
C THR A 307 -75.13 8.51 72.54
N VAL A 308 -76.00 8.11 71.61
CA VAL A 308 -75.59 7.32 70.42
C VAL A 308 -75.46 8.27 69.24
N GLU A 309 -74.35 8.13 68.50
CA GLU A 309 -74.10 8.86 67.26
C GLU A 309 -74.90 8.20 66.12
N ASP A 310 -76.01 8.82 65.75
CA ASP A 310 -76.91 8.33 64.72
C ASP A 310 -76.54 8.96 63.36
N PHE A 311 -75.66 8.26 62.65
CA PHE A 311 -75.25 8.62 61.29
C PHE A 311 -76.39 8.42 60.27
N TRP A 312 -77.39 7.58 60.56
CA TRP A 312 -78.55 7.37 59.68
C TRP A 312 -79.48 8.59 59.68
N ALA A 313 -79.78 9.15 60.85
CA ALA A 313 -80.57 10.37 60.94
C ALA A 313 -79.85 11.57 60.28
N ALA A 314 -78.52 11.65 60.41
CA ALA A 314 -77.71 12.65 59.71
C ALA A 314 -77.80 12.47 58.18
N ALA A 315 -77.59 11.24 57.69
CA ALA A 315 -77.69 10.90 56.27
C ALA A 315 -79.09 11.17 55.70
N GLN A 316 -80.15 10.82 56.42
CA GLN A 316 -81.54 11.03 55.96
C GLN A 316 -81.91 12.52 55.85
N GLY A 317 -81.35 13.36 56.73
CA GLY A 317 -81.59 14.81 56.76
C GLY A 317 -80.74 15.63 55.79
N THR A 318 -79.55 15.13 55.43
CA THR A 318 -78.56 15.86 54.62
C THR A 318 -78.27 15.18 53.28
N LEU A 319 -77.65 14.00 53.29
CA LEU A 319 -77.25 13.22 52.10
C LEU A 319 -78.44 12.78 51.24
N LEU A 320 -79.40 12.09 51.84
CA LEU A 320 -80.54 11.49 51.13
C LEU A 320 -81.66 12.50 50.85
N LYS A 321 -81.52 13.77 51.30
CA LYS A 321 -82.50 14.82 51.06
C LYS A 321 -82.63 15.16 49.57
N ASN A 322 -81.51 15.16 48.86
CA ASN A 322 -81.41 15.47 47.43
C ASN A 322 -80.66 14.36 46.69
N PRO A 323 -81.35 13.34 46.16
CA PRO A 323 -80.73 12.17 45.52
C PRO A 323 -79.81 12.47 44.33
N GLN A 324 -80.14 13.49 43.50
CA GLN A 324 -79.28 13.90 42.37
C GLN A 324 -78.00 14.56 42.86
N LYS A 325 -78.11 15.47 43.84
CA LYS A 325 -76.96 16.14 44.44
C LYS A 325 -76.00 15.15 45.09
N LEU A 326 -76.52 14.10 45.75
CA LEU A 326 -75.68 13.05 46.32
C LEU A 326 -74.85 12.32 45.26
N LEU A 327 -75.43 11.99 44.10
CA LEU A 327 -74.70 11.36 43.00
C LEU A 327 -73.63 12.28 42.42
N ASP A 328 -73.97 13.56 42.22
CA ASP A 328 -73.03 14.57 41.72
C ASP A 328 -71.87 14.78 42.71
N ASP A 329 -72.17 14.86 44.02
CA ASP A 329 -71.18 15.00 45.08
C ASP A 329 -70.28 13.75 45.19
N MET A 330 -70.80 12.54 44.91
CA MET A 330 -70.01 11.30 44.88
C MET A 330 -69.15 11.17 43.61
N LEU A 331 -69.63 11.67 42.45
CA LEU A 331 -68.88 11.64 41.19
C LEU A 331 -67.80 12.74 41.11
N ALA A 332 -68.07 13.90 41.73
CA ALA A 332 -67.15 15.02 41.82
C ALA A 332 -66.23 14.98 43.05
N PHE A 333 -66.26 13.88 43.81
CA PHE A 333 -65.43 13.71 44.99
C PHE A 333 -63.93 13.72 44.63
N ASP A 334 -63.17 14.60 45.27
CA ASP A 334 -61.72 14.70 45.08
C ASP A 334 -61.00 13.60 45.86
N LYS A 335 -60.74 12.51 45.16
CA LYS A 335 -60.00 11.34 45.64
C LYS A 335 -58.54 11.62 46.00
N ASP A 336 -57.94 12.67 45.44
CA ASP A 336 -56.49 12.95 45.58
C ASP A 336 -56.21 13.85 46.80
N GLN A 337 -57.23 14.48 47.39
CA GLN A 337 -57.13 15.35 48.57
C GLN A 337 -57.80 14.77 49.83
N LEU A 338 -57.83 13.45 49.98
CA LEU A 338 -58.40 12.83 51.17
C LEU A 338 -57.45 12.96 52.38
N SER A 339 -57.93 13.56 53.47
CA SER A 339 -57.13 13.69 54.70
C SER A 339 -56.77 12.32 55.29
N PRO A 340 -55.54 12.12 55.79
CA PRO A 340 -55.13 10.87 56.45
C PRO A 340 -55.97 10.56 57.70
N GLU A 341 -56.63 11.55 58.29
CA GLU A 341 -57.56 11.35 59.40
C GLU A 341 -58.87 10.68 58.96
N THR A 342 -59.39 11.05 57.80
CA THR A 342 -60.62 10.48 57.22
C THR A 342 -60.39 9.03 56.79
N VAL A 343 -59.23 8.73 56.18
CA VAL A 343 -58.81 7.36 55.83
C VAL A 343 -58.75 6.46 57.08
N LYS A 344 -58.13 6.94 58.17
CA LYS A 344 -58.06 6.22 59.45
C LYS A 344 -59.44 5.97 60.08
N LYS A 345 -60.38 6.91 59.92
CA LYS A 345 -61.77 6.76 60.42
C LYS A 345 -62.59 5.77 59.59
N ILE A 346 -62.28 5.59 58.31
CA ILE A 346 -62.99 4.66 57.41
C ILE A 346 -62.43 3.23 57.49
N GLN A 347 -61.13 3.09 57.79
CA GLN A 347 -60.46 1.78 57.87
C GLN A 347 -61.16 0.73 58.75
N PRO A 348 -61.76 1.06 59.92
CA PRO A 348 -62.54 0.11 60.71
C PRO A 348 -63.83 -0.39 60.05
N PHE A 349 -64.38 0.34 59.06
CA PHE A 349 -65.54 -0.10 58.29
C PHE A 349 -65.12 -1.12 57.22
N LEU A 350 -64.01 -0.86 56.52
CA LEU A 350 -63.49 -1.75 55.46
C LEU A 350 -63.02 -3.13 55.98
N GLY A 351 -62.66 -3.24 57.26
CA GLY A 351 -62.27 -4.51 57.89
C GLY A 351 -63.42 -5.35 58.46
N ARG A 352 -64.68 -4.91 58.32
CA ARG A 352 -65.86 -5.66 58.85
C ARG A 352 -66.43 -6.57 57.76
N GLU A 353 -66.59 -7.85 58.08
CA GLU A 353 -67.19 -8.84 57.16
C GLU A 353 -68.63 -8.49 56.75
N ASP A 354 -69.36 -7.80 57.62
CA ASP A 354 -70.73 -7.31 57.36
C ASP A 354 -70.79 -6.12 56.38
N PHE A 355 -69.62 -5.56 56.02
CA PHE A 355 -69.45 -4.38 55.16
C PHE A 355 -68.80 -4.71 53.80
N GLU A 356 -68.80 -5.98 53.41
CA GLU A 356 -68.39 -6.42 52.08
C GLU A 356 -69.46 -6.06 51.02
N PRO A 357 -69.11 -5.60 49.81
CA PRO A 357 -70.07 -5.25 48.76
C PRO A 357 -71.11 -6.34 48.47
N ALA A 358 -70.72 -7.62 48.57
CA ALA A 358 -71.63 -8.75 48.38
C ALA A 358 -72.70 -8.89 49.47
N GLN A 359 -72.40 -8.51 50.72
CA GLN A 359 -73.35 -8.59 51.84
C GLN A 359 -74.29 -7.39 51.86
N VAL A 360 -73.75 -6.20 51.60
CA VAL A 360 -74.55 -4.96 51.49
C VAL A 360 -75.55 -5.06 50.35
N ARG A 361 -75.15 -5.64 49.20
CA ARG A 361 -76.01 -5.82 48.02
C ARG A 361 -77.28 -6.65 48.29
N LYS A 362 -77.26 -7.53 49.31
CA LYS A 362 -78.45 -8.31 49.71
C LYS A 362 -79.51 -7.44 50.42
N SER A 363 -79.09 -6.35 51.03
CA SER A 363 -79.94 -5.43 51.79
C SER A 363 -80.47 -4.29 50.93
N SER A 364 -79.64 -3.78 50.01
CA SER A 364 -79.98 -2.72 49.07
C SER A 364 -79.10 -2.86 47.82
N VAL A 365 -79.66 -2.63 46.64
CA VAL A 365 -78.88 -2.50 45.39
C VAL A 365 -78.26 -1.11 45.26
N ALA A 366 -78.84 -0.13 45.96
CA ALA A 366 -78.38 1.25 46.05
C ALA A 366 -77.27 1.44 47.07
#